data_AF-A0A2S6GSL1-F1
#
_entry.id   AF-A0A2S6GSL1-F1
#
_cell.length_a   1.000
_cell.length_b   1.000
_cell.length_c   1.000
_cell.angle_alpha   90.00
_cell.angle_beta   90.00
_cell.angle_gamma   90.00
#
_symmetry.space_group_name_H-M   'P 1'
#
loop_
_entity.id
_entity.type
_entity.pdbx_description
1 polymer ?
#
loop_
_entity_poly.entity_id
_entity_poly.type
_entity_poly.pdbx_seq_one_letter_code
_entity_poly.pdbx_strand_id
1 'polypeptide(L)'
;MLTFGLTSALNRVQGRAETITMEADLANMRWELRELWVHRNATGQSFSAGEIENLNPLLLLGGRPNNYSGEFAEAPAGVRSVWYFDTKAKRLVYVFSDGRQVRYRLTSTAKLNRASQGAMGGVDLAPD
;
A
#
# COMPACT_ATOMS: atom_id res chain seq x y z
N MET A 1 14.93 -37.84 -9.70
CA MET A 1 15.47 -36.67 -8.97
C MET A 1 15.75 -35.47 -9.89
N LEU A 2 14.98 -35.25 -10.98
CA LEU A 2 15.15 -34.10 -11.88
C LEU A 2 13.91 -33.18 -11.94
N THR A 3 12.75 -33.65 -11.43
CA THR A 3 11.50 -32.88 -11.43
C THR A 3 11.44 -31.84 -10.31
N PHE A 4 11.98 -32.11 -9.11
CA PHE A 4 11.94 -31.18 -7.96
C PHE A 4 12.75 -29.87 -8.17
N GLY A 5 13.83 -29.92 -8.96
CA GLY A 5 14.65 -28.73 -9.24
C GLY A 5 13.92 -27.72 -10.13
N LEU A 6 13.13 -28.21 -11.10
CA LEU A 6 12.43 -27.35 -12.05
C LEU A 6 11.23 -26.64 -11.39
N THR A 7 10.47 -27.34 -10.55
CA THR A 7 9.33 -26.77 -9.82
C THR A 7 9.77 -25.72 -8.79
N SER A 8 10.88 -25.96 -8.09
CA SER A 8 11.41 -25.02 -7.11
C SER A 8 11.96 -23.73 -7.77
N ALA A 9 12.55 -23.84 -8.96
CA ALA A 9 12.97 -22.67 -9.75
C ALA A 9 11.75 -21.87 -10.25
N LEU A 10 10.71 -22.53 -10.78
CA LEU A 10 9.49 -21.86 -11.23
C LEU A 10 8.79 -21.10 -10.09
N ASN A 11 8.62 -21.74 -8.93
CA ASN A 11 7.98 -21.12 -7.76
C ASN A 11 8.75 -19.89 -7.28
N ARG A 12 10.09 -19.91 -7.34
CA ARG A 12 10.93 -18.74 -7.00
C ARG A 12 10.77 -17.60 -8.00
N VAL A 13 10.65 -17.91 -9.29
CA VAL A 13 10.42 -16.88 -10.33
C VAL A 13 9.04 -16.25 -10.16
N GLN A 14 8.01 -17.06 -9.89
CA GLN A 14 6.65 -16.59 -9.68
C GLN A 14 6.55 -15.66 -8.44
N GLY A 15 7.15 -16.04 -7.32
CA GLY A 15 7.16 -15.18 -6.12
C GLY A 15 7.92 -13.86 -6.32
N ARG A 16 8.99 -13.86 -7.12
CA ARG A 16 9.69 -12.62 -7.50
C ARG A 16 8.83 -11.72 -8.39
N ALA A 17 8.17 -12.29 -9.39
CA ALA A 17 7.26 -11.54 -10.26
C ALA A 17 6.10 -10.91 -9.47
N GLU A 18 5.52 -11.66 -8.53
CA GLU A 18 4.47 -11.15 -7.64
C GLU A 18 4.97 -9.99 -6.78
N THR A 19 6.18 -10.12 -6.21
CA THR A 19 6.79 -9.04 -5.41
C THR A 19 7.00 -7.78 -6.24
N ILE A 20 7.54 -7.91 -7.46
CA ILE A 20 7.74 -6.77 -8.37
C ILE A 20 6.41 -6.10 -8.73
N THR A 21 5.37 -6.90 -8.98
CA THR A 21 4.03 -6.37 -9.30
C THR A 21 3.45 -5.60 -8.13
N MET A 22 3.51 -6.16 -6.92
CA MET A 22 3.07 -5.51 -5.69
C MET A 22 3.87 -4.23 -5.40
N GLU A 23 5.18 -4.23 -5.61
CA GLU A 23 6.04 -3.05 -5.46
C GLU A 23 5.71 -1.95 -6.48
N ALA A 24 5.39 -2.33 -7.73
CA ALA A 24 4.96 -1.39 -8.76
C ALA A 24 3.62 -0.73 -8.41
N ASP A 25 2.64 -1.53 -7.94
CA ASP A 25 1.37 -1.02 -7.43
C ASP A 25 1.62 -0.03 -6.28
N LEU A 26 2.43 -0.42 -5.29
CA LEU A 26 2.76 0.41 -4.14
C LEU A 26 3.44 1.73 -4.57
N ALA A 27 4.38 1.68 -5.50
CA ALA A 27 5.07 2.85 -6.02
C ALA A 27 4.11 3.82 -6.70
N ASN A 28 3.17 3.30 -7.50
CA ASN A 28 2.12 4.09 -8.16
C ASN A 28 1.21 4.76 -7.12
N MET A 29 0.72 4.01 -6.12
CA MET A 29 -0.10 4.58 -5.03
C MET A 29 0.64 5.70 -4.30
N ARG A 30 1.92 5.49 -3.96
CA ARG A 30 2.75 6.50 -3.28
C ARG A 30 3.01 7.72 -4.15
N TRP A 31 3.10 7.55 -5.47
CA TRP A 31 3.21 8.67 -6.40
C TRP A 31 1.93 9.50 -6.40
N GLU A 32 0.76 8.87 -6.61
CA GLU A 32 -0.53 9.55 -6.64
C GLU A 32 -0.86 10.26 -5.31
N LEU A 33 -0.56 9.64 -4.16
CA LEU A 33 -0.75 10.29 -2.85
C LEU A 33 0.10 11.56 -2.70
N ARG A 34 1.33 11.54 -3.20
CA ARG A 34 2.22 12.72 -3.19
C ARG A 34 1.72 13.80 -4.12
N GLU A 35 1.27 13.43 -5.32
CA GLU A 35 0.69 14.37 -6.27
C GLU A 35 -0.58 15.03 -5.72
N LEU A 36 -1.50 14.24 -5.17
CA LEU A 36 -2.70 14.73 -4.49
C LEU A 36 -2.33 15.72 -3.38
N TRP A 37 -1.35 15.37 -2.55
CA TRP A 37 -0.91 16.23 -1.47
C TRP A 37 -0.35 17.55 -1.98
N VAL A 38 0.54 17.52 -2.98
CA VAL A 38 1.11 18.74 -3.60
C VAL A 38 -0.01 19.62 -4.16
N HIS A 39 -0.95 19.05 -4.90
CA HIS A 39 -2.08 19.76 -5.47
C HIS A 39 -2.97 20.41 -4.41
N ARG A 40 -3.32 19.67 -3.36
CA ARG A 40 -4.13 20.17 -2.24
C ARG A 40 -3.44 21.27 -1.46
N ASN A 41 -2.13 21.18 -1.24
CA ASN A 41 -1.38 22.25 -0.58
C ASN A 41 -1.28 23.51 -1.45
N ALA A 42 -1.03 23.35 -2.75
CA ALA A 42 -0.99 24.48 -3.69
C ALA A 42 -2.34 25.23 -3.79
N THR A 43 -3.45 24.55 -3.53
CA THR A 43 -4.81 25.10 -3.57
C THR A 43 -5.36 25.52 -2.19
N GLY A 44 -4.55 25.41 -1.13
CA GLY A 44 -4.96 25.74 0.24
C GLY A 44 -5.95 24.75 0.88
N GLN A 45 -6.12 23.56 0.30
CA GLN A 45 -7.00 22.48 0.77
C GLN A 45 -6.21 21.34 1.47
N SER A 46 -5.14 21.69 2.18
CA SER A 46 -4.27 20.72 2.84
C SER A 46 -5.05 19.82 3.81
N PHE A 47 -4.72 18.52 3.84
CA PHE A 47 -5.26 17.65 4.87
C PHE A 47 -4.55 17.89 6.20
N SER A 48 -5.31 17.88 7.29
CA SER A 48 -4.74 17.69 8.62
C SER A 48 -4.21 16.27 8.76
N ALA A 49 -3.17 16.10 9.58
CA ALA A 49 -2.59 14.78 9.82
C ALA A 49 -3.58 13.78 10.42
N GLY A 50 -4.61 14.25 11.14
CA GLY A 50 -5.66 13.41 11.71
C GLY A 50 -6.72 12.97 10.69
N GLU A 51 -6.99 13.76 9.65
CA GLU A 51 -7.97 13.43 8.62
C GLU A 51 -7.55 12.26 7.75
N ILE A 52 -6.25 12.11 7.49
CA ILE A 52 -5.70 11.01 6.69
C ILE A 52 -5.38 9.78 7.52
N GLU A 53 -5.25 9.93 8.84
CA GLU A 53 -4.98 8.79 9.71
C GLU A 53 -6.19 7.88 9.72
N ASN A 54 -5.93 6.59 9.45
CA ASN A 54 -6.93 5.53 9.38
C ASN A 54 -7.86 5.53 8.16
N LEU A 55 -7.70 6.45 7.21
CA LEU A 55 -8.41 6.36 5.93
C LEU A 55 -7.86 5.21 5.09
N ASN A 56 -8.76 4.60 4.32
CA ASN A 56 -8.35 3.73 3.23
C ASN A 56 -7.66 4.59 2.15
N PRO A 57 -6.35 4.42 1.91
CA PRO A 57 -5.61 5.25 0.97
C PRO A 57 -6.17 5.17 -0.45
N LEU A 58 -6.80 4.05 -0.82
CA LEU A 58 -7.39 3.85 -2.15
C LEU A 58 -8.64 4.72 -2.40
N LEU A 59 -9.20 5.37 -1.38
CA LEU A 59 -10.26 6.38 -1.53
C LEU A 59 -9.71 7.74 -1.96
N LEU A 60 -8.40 7.95 -1.83
CA LEU A 60 -7.71 9.18 -2.21
C LEU A 60 -7.09 9.11 -3.62
N LEU A 61 -6.98 7.90 -4.17
CA LEU A 61 -6.37 7.66 -5.48
C LEU A 61 -7.35 7.86 -6.63
N GLY A 62 -6.81 8.16 -7.82
CA GLY A 62 -7.60 8.26 -9.05
C GLY A 62 -8.00 6.88 -9.60
N GLY A 63 -7.26 5.84 -9.23
CA GLY A 63 -7.53 4.46 -9.60
C GLY A 63 -7.18 3.46 -8.49
N ARG A 64 -7.71 2.24 -8.59
CA ARG A 64 -7.40 1.14 -7.67
C ARG A 64 -6.63 0.05 -8.42
N PRO A 65 -5.75 -0.71 -7.74
CA PRO A 65 -5.15 -1.90 -8.34
C PRO A 65 -6.23 -2.86 -8.84
N ASN A 66 -5.97 -3.52 -9.96
CA ASN A 66 -6.90 -4.46 -10.59
C ASN A 66 -7.29 -5.63 -9.67
N ASN A 67 -6.40 -6.02 -8.76
CA ASN A 67 -6.56 -7.08 -7.77
C ASN A 67 -6.96 -6.54 -6.38
N TYR A 68 -7.57 -5.36 -6.31
CA TYR A 68 -8.15 -4.85 -5.06
C TYR A 68 -9.50 -5.50 -4.78
N SER A 69 -9.56 -6.30 -3.71
CA SER A 69 -10.73 -7.08 -3.32
C SER A 69 -11.76 -6.30 -2.49
N GLY A 70 -11.42 -5.11 -2.00
CA GLY A 70 -12.31 -4.29 -1.17
C GLY A 70 -11.84 -4.09 0.27
N GLU A 71 -12.79 -3.76 1.14
CA GLU A 71 -12.56 -3.47 2.56
C GLU A 71 -13.13 -4.60 3.42
N PHE A 72 -12.31 -5.19 4.28
CA PHE A 72 -12.70 -6.31 5.13
C PHE A 72 -12.16 -6.12 6.54
N ALA A 73 -12.80 -6.73 7.53
CA ALA A 73 -12.30 -6.73 8.90
C ALA A 73 -11.12 -7.70 9.10
N GLU A 74 -10.94 -8.64 8.17
CA GLU A 74 -10.01 -9.76 8.23
C GLU A 74 -9.58 -10.10 6.80
N ALA A 75 -8.53 -10.91 6.64
CA ALA A 75 -8.11 -11.33 5.31
C ALA A 75 -9.26 -12.06 4.59
N PRO A 76 -9.65 -11.63 3.38
CA PRO A 76 -10.72 -12.29 2.63
C PRO A 76 -10.37 -13.75 2.34
N ALA A 77 -11.31 -14.66 2.62
CA ALA A 77 -11.08 -16.09 2.50
C ALA A 77 -10.96 -16.53 1.03
N GLY A 78 -10.02 -17.43 0.76
CA GLY A 78 -9.88 -18.06 -0.56
C GLY A 78 -9.27 -17.18 -1.66
N VAL A 79 -8.93 -15.92 -1.36
CA VAL A 79 -8.28 -15.01 -2.32
C VAL A 79 -6.79 -14.84 -2.01
N ARG A 80 -6.00 -14.70 -3.06
CA ARG A 80 -4.54 -14.68 -3.05
C ARG A 80 -4.03 -13.71 -4.11
N SER A 81 -2.85 -13.15 -3.90
CA SER A 81 -2.28 -12.10 -4.77
C SER A 81 -3.19 -10.88 -4.88
N VAL A 82 -3.76 -10.46 -3.74
CA VAL A 82 -4.79 -9.41 -3.67
C VAL A 82 -4.43 -8.30 -2.69
N TRP A 83 -4.85 -7.09 -3.04
CA TRP A 83 -4.93 -5.97 -2.11
C TRP A 83 -6.28 -5.99 -1.38
N TYR A 84 -6.29 -5.70 -0.09
CA TYR A 84 -7.51 -5.36 0.64
C TYR A 84 -7.22 -4.33 1.72
N PHE A 85 -8.25 -3.60 2.15
CA PHE A 85 -8.12 -2.70 3.29
C PHE A 85 -8.67 -3.38 4.55
N ASP A 86 -7.81 -3.54 5.55
CA ASP A 86 -8.18 -4.02 6.88
C ASP A 86 -8.86 -2.89 7.66
N THR A 87 -10.18 -3.01 7.83
CA THR A 87 -11.01 -2.01 8.50
C THR A 87 -10.86 -1.98 10.01
N LYS A 88 -10.32 -3.04 10.64
CA LYS A 88 -10.02 -3.10 12.08
C LYS A 88 -8.65 -2.47 12.36
N ALA A 89 -7.62 -2.94 11.65
CA ALA A 89 -6.25 -2.46 11.83
C ALA A 89 -5.98 -1.12 11.14
N LYS A 90 -6.86 -0.69 10.21
CA LYS A 90 -6.71 0.50 9.38
C LYS A 90 -5.44 0.44 8.55
N ARG A 91 -5.27 -0.66 7.84
CA ARG A 91 -4.09 -0.96 7.02
C ARG A 91 -4.50 -1.35 5.61
N LEU A 92 -3.74 -0.89 4.62
CA LEU A 92 -3.76 -1.49 3.31
C LEU A 92 -2.86 -2.74 3.36
N VAL A 93 -3.40 -3.88 2.95
CA VAL A 93 -2.74 -5.18 3.08
C VAL A 93 -2.65 -5.84 1.72
N TYR A 94 -1.48 -6.36 1.38
CA TYR A 94 -1.31 -7.28 0.26
C TYR A 94 -1.17 -8.71 0.80
N VAL A 95 -1.98 -9.63 0.27
CA VAL A 95 -1.88 -11.07 0.55
C VAL A 95 -1.21 -11.74 -0.63
N PHE A 96 -0.01 -12.28 -0.42
CA PHE A 96 0.73 -13.01 -1.44
C PHE A 96 0.09 -14.37 -1.75
N SER A 97 0.46 -14.94 -2.89
CA SER A 97 0.08 -16.28 -3.31
C SER A 97 0.47 -17.38 -2.32
N ASP A 98 1.53 -17.17 -1.53
CA ASP A 98 2.00 -18.08 -0.47
C ASP A 98 1.28 -17.86 0.88
N GLY A 99 0.38 -16.88 0.97
CA GLY A 99 -0.36 -16.51 2.19
C GLY A 99 0.36 -15.52 3.10
N ARG A 100 1.62 -15.15 2.78
CA ARG A 100 2.34 -14.08 3.47
C ARG A 100 1.64 -12.75 3.25
N GLN A 101 1.77 -11.84 4.20
CA GLN A 101 1.15 -10.52 4.11
C GLN A 101 2.18 -9.42 4.31
N VAL A 102 1.96 -8.30 3.64
CA VAL A 102 2.61 -7.02 3.95
C VAL A 102 1.52 -5.98 4.21
N ARG A 103 1.80 -5.06 5.13
CA ARG A 103 0.84 -4.09 5.64
C ARG A 103 1.42 -2.70 5.54
N TYR A 104 0.58 -1.76 5.13
CA TYR A 104 0.95 -0.37 4.97
C TYR A 104 -0.06 0.52 5.69
N ARG A 105 0.47 1.55 6.33
CA ARG A 105 -0.31 2.60 6.99
C ARG A 105 -0.18 3.89 6.21
N LEU A 106 -1.32 4.53 5.95
CA LEU A 106 -1.33 5.91 5.48
C LEU A 106 -0.86 6.83 6.61
N THR A 107 0.21 7.58 6.37
CA THR A 107 0.80 8.46 7.39
C THR A 107 1.18 9.81 6.79
N SER A 108 1.14 10.85 7.62
CA SER A 108 1.81 12.11 7.28
C SER A 108 3.32 11.97 7.42
N THR A 109 4.09 12.42 6.42
CA THR A 109 5.55 12.48 6.51
C THR A 109 6.04 13.56 7.48
N ALA A 110 5.18 14.52 7.87
CA ALA A 110 5.48 15.47 8.94
C ALA A 110 5.65 14.77 10.30
N LYS A 111 4.91 13.66 10.54
CA LYS A 111 5.08 12.84 11.75
C LYS A 111 6.37 12.01 11.72
N LEU A 112 6.86 11.66 10.53
CA LEU A 112 8.13 10.95 10.33
C LEU A 112 9.33 11.90 10.52
N ASN A 113 9.21 13.15 10.04
CA ASN A 113 10.25 14.19 10.15
C ASN A 113 9.95 15.16 11.30
N ARG A 114 10.07 14.70 12.56
CA ARG A 114 9.89 15.59 13.74
C ARG A 114 10.95 16.71 13.88
N ALA A 115 11.95 16.78 13.00
CA ALA A 115 13.16 17.58 13.20
C ALA A 115 13.22 18.92 12.46
N SER A 116 12.26 19.27 11.60
CA SER A 116 12.36 20.50 10.78
C SER A 116 11.04 21.25 10.69
N GLN A 117 10.91 22.33 11.47
CA GLN A 117 9.78 23.28 11.51
C GLN A 117 9.57 24.09 10.21
N GLY A 118 10.12 23.64 9.08
CA GLY A 118 9.96 24.24 7.76
C GLY A 118 9.82 23.22 6.62
N ALA A 119 9.76 21.91 6.92
CA ALA A 119 9.45 20.92 5.90
C ALA A 119 7.95 20.99 5.62
N MET A 120 7.57 21.33 4.38
CA MET A 120 6.24 20.99 3.89
C MET A 120 6.04 19.50 4.18
N GLY A 121 5.10 19.17 5.06
CA GLY A 121 4.70 17.79 5.31
C GLY A 121 4.28 17.12 4.00
N GLY A 122 4.00 15.83 4.06
CA GLY A 122 3.58 15.00 2.93
C GLY A 122 2.70 13.87 3.41
N VAL A 123 2.30 12.99 2.48
CA VAL A 123 1.56 11.76 2.76
C VAL A 123 2.25 10.60 2.08
N ASP A 124 2.34 9.47 2.79
CA ASP A 124 2.98 8.26 2.28
C ASP A 124 2.34 6.99 2.87
N LEU A 125 2.64 5.85 2.25
CA LEU A 125 2.32 4.51 2.73
C LEU A 125 3.54 3.91 3.43
N ALA A 126 3.60 4.01 4.76
CA ALA A 126 4.69 3.44 5.54
C ALA A 126 4.44 1.95 5.82
N PRO A 127 5.47 1.09 5.74
CA PRO A 127 5.36 -0.28 6.23
C PRO A 127 5.11 -0.28 7.75
N ASP A 128 4.26 -1.19 8.22
CA ASP A 128 3.96 -1.39 9.66
C ASP A 128 4.98 -2.33 10.33
#